data_AF-A0A1Z9FQL8-F1
#
_entry.id   AF-A0A1Z9FQL8-F1
#
_cell.length_a   1.000
_cell.length_b   1.000
_cell.length_c   1.000
_cell.angle_alpha   90.00
_cell.angle_beta   90.00
_cell.angle_gamma   90.00
#
_symmetry.space_group_name_H-M   'P 1'
#
loop_
_entity.id
_entity.type
_entity.pdbx_description
1 polymer ?
#
loop_
_entity_poly.entity_id
_entity_poly.type
_entity_poly.pdbx_seq_one_letter_code
_entity_poly.pdbx_strand_id
1 'polypeptide(L)'
;MGLETHSKVEIHERYHKEGLTPPTISWTNGTMYIDTNDQKDLDIIKDVMLSEVLSPGYKLDFNCLKATETEPWDQWAMDIYK
;
A
#
# COMPACT_ATOMS: atom_id res chain seq x y z
N MET A 1 5.57 13.05 7.07
CA MET A 1 6.84 12.31 6.92
C MET A 1 6.98 11.08 7.81
N GLY A 2 6.50 11.05 9.07
CA GLY A 2 6.67 9.87 9.94
C GLY A 2 5.92 8.62 9.46
N LEU A 3 4.62 8.74 9.18
CA LEU A 3 3.78 7.62 8.72
C LEU A 3 4.19 7.08 7.35
N GLU A 4 4.53 7.95 6.42
CA GLU A 4 4.96 7.58 5.06
C GLU A 4 6.26 6.76 5.09
N THR A 5 7.20 7.15 5.96
CA THR A 5 8.46 6.42 6.14
C THR A 5 8.23 5.11 6.88
N HIS A 6 7.46 5.14 7.97
CA HIS A 6 7.14 3.96 8.79
C HIS A 6 6.43 2.89 7.97
N SER A 7 5.35 3.25 7.27
CA SER A 7 4.62 2.33 6.39
C SER A 7 5.52 1.67 5.34
N LYS A 8 6.39 2.46 4.69
CA LYS A 8 7.32 1.91 3.70
C LYS A 8 8.27 0.89 4.33
N VAL A 9 8.85 1.19 5.50
CA VAL A 9 9.76 0.26 6.19
C VAL A 9 9.04 -1.03 6.57
N GLU A 10 7.89 -0.94 7.24
CA GLU A 10 7.13 -2.12 7.70
C GLU A 10 6.68 -3.01 6.54
N ILE A 11 6.19 -2.40 5.44
CA ILE A 11 5.80 -3.14 4.24
C ILE A 11 7.03 -3.83 3.64
N HIS A 12 8.14 -3.12 3.43
CA HIS A 12 9.35 -3.73 2.90
C HIS A 12 9.88 -4.87 3.78
N GLU A 13 9.81 -4.73 5.11
CA GLU A 13 10.21 -5.79 6.04
C GLU A 13 9.31 -7.02 5.95
N ARG A 14 7.99 -6.84 5.82
CA ARG A 14 7.05 -7.96 5.63
C ARG A 14 7.37 -8.73 4.34
N TYR A 15 7.53 -8.02 3.24
CA TYR A 15 7.88 -8.62 1.94
C TYR A 15 9.22 -9.35 1.99
N HIS A 16 10.23 -8.77 2.64
CA HIS A 16 11.52 -9.41 2.81
C HIS A 16 11.43 -10.69 3.64
N LYS A 17 10.61 -10.72 4.70
CA LYS A 17 10.38 -11.92 5.52
C LYS A 17 9.68 -13.04 4.74
N GLU A 18 8.77 -12.68 3.84
CA GLU A 18 8.05 -13.64 2.98
C GLU A 18 8.84 -14.03 1.72
N GLY A 19 10.00 -13.42 1.47
CA GLY A 19 10.81 -13.66 0.27
C GLY A 19 10.15 -13.14 -1.01
N LEU A 20 9.26 -12.16 -0.88
CA LEU A 20 8.52 -11.53 -1.96
C LEU A 20 9.18 -10.21 -2.38
N THR A 21 8.95 -9.80 -3.62
CA THR A 21 9.36 -8.48 -4.12
C THR A 21 8.25 -7.48 -3.85
N PRO A 22 8.51 -6.38 -3.12
CA PRO A 22 7.48 -5.37 -2.85
C PRO A 22 7.08 -4.65 -4.14
N PRO A 23 5.79 -4.29 -4.29
CA PRO A 23 5.32 -3.47 -5.40
C PRO A 23 5.90 -2.04 -5.30
N THR A 24 5.75 -1.27 -6.38
CA THR A 24 6.13 0.15 -6.34
C THR A 24 5.10 0.88 -5.47
N ILE A 25 5.59 1.52 -4.40
CA ILE A 25 4.76 2.27 -3.46
C ILE A 25 5.25 3.72 -3.41
N SER A 26 4.32 4.66 -3.58
CA SER A 26 4.58 6.09 -3.45
C SER A 26 3.52 6.76 -2.57
N TRP A 27 3.91 7.80 -1.86
CA TRP A 27 2.98 8.61 -1.06
C TRP A 27 2.84 9.98 -1.70
N THR A 28 1.62 10.48 -1.82
CA THR A 28 1.34 11.84 -2.29
C THR A 28 0.15 12.41 -1.53
N ASN A 29 0.34 13.57 -0.90
CA ASN A 29 -0.71 14.32 -0.18
C ASN A 29 -1.53 13.50 0.85
N GLY A 30 -0.95 12.44 1.44
CA GLY A 30 -1.62 11.60 2.43
C GLY A 30 -2.35 10.39 1.86
N THR A 31 -2.28 10.16 0.55
CA THR A 31 -2.74 8.95 -0.13
C THR A 31 -1.53 8.11 -0.55
N MET A 32 -1.60 6.80 -0.34
CA MET A 32 -0.57 5.86 -0.81
C MET A 32 -1.00 5.30 -2.17
N TYR A 33 -0.11 5.35 -3.16
CA TYR A 33 -0.28 4.73 -4.46
C TYR A 33 0.57 3.46 -4.53
N ILE A 34 -0.05 2.38 -5.00
CA ILE A 34 0.54 1.05 -5.08
C ILE A 34 0.36 0.55 -6.52
N ASP A 35 1.45 0.34 -7.23
CA ASP A 35 1.43 -0.21 -8.58
C ASP A 35 1.50 -1.74 -8.49
N THR A 36 0.34 -2.39 -8.57
CA THR A 36 0.26 -3.85 -8.56
C THR A 36 -0.97 -4.38 -9.28
N ASN A 37 -0.78 -5.50 -9.97
CA ASN A 37 -1.86 -6.28 -10.58
C ASN A 37 -2.25 -7.48 -9.70
N ASP A 38 -1.52 -7.73 -8.59
CA ASP A 38 -1.75 -8.89 -7.74
C ASP A 38 -2.55 -8.49 -6.49
N GLN A 39 -3.70 -9.13 -6.30
CA GLN A 39 -4.57 -8.81 -5.19
C GLN A 39 -3.99 -9.23 -3.83
N LYS A 40 -3.01 -10.15 -3.82
CA LYS A 40 -2.31 -10.54 -2.59
C LYS A 40 -1.47 -9.40 -2.04
N ASP A 41 -0.86 -8.60 -2.91
CA ASP A 41 -0.07 -7.46 -2.48
C ASP A 41 -0.92 -6.47 -1.68
N LEU A 42 -2.14 -6.23 -2.16
CA LEU A 42 -3.10 -5.35 -1.49
C LEU A 42 -3.50 -5.89 -0.11
N ASP A 43 -3.68 -7.21 0.01
CA ASP A 43 -4.05 -7.83 1.29
C ASP A 43 -2.91 -7.75 2.31
N ILE A 44 -1.66 -8.01 1.88
CA ILE A 44 -0.46 -7.88 2.72
C ILE A 44 -0.28 -6.43 3.17
N ILE A 45 -0.38 -5.47 2.25
CA ILE A 45 -0.23 -4.04 2.58
C ILE A 45 -1.33 -3.61 3.54
N LYS A 46 -2.57 -4.06 3.32
CA LYS A 46 -3.70 -3.77 4.21
C LYS A 46 -3.47 -4.31 5.62
N ASP A 47 -3.01 -5.55 5.74
CA ASP A 47 -2.69 -6.18 7.02
C ASP A 47 -1.59 -5.41 7.77
N VAL A 48 -0.48 -5.11 7.09
CA VAL A 48 0.65 -4.37 7.68
C VAL A 48 0.20 -2.98 8.13
N MET A 49 -0.57 -2.28 7.29
CA MET A 49 -1.06 -0.94 7.61
C MET A 49 -1.99 -0.94 8.82
N LEU A 50 -2.90 -1.90 8.93
CA LEU A 50 -3.84 -1.96 10.06
C LEU A 50 -3.21 -2.51 11.36
N SER A 51 -2.21 -3.37 11.26
CA SER A 51 -1.60 -4.04 12.41
C SER A 51 -0.42 -3.27 12.99
N GLU A 52 0.49 -2.77 12.14
CA GLU A 52 1.80 -2.24 12.57
C GLU A 52 1.94 -0.72 12.39
N VAL A 53 1.16 -0.11 11.48
CA VAL A 53 1.31 1.30 11.11
C VAL A 53 0.24 2.18 11.74
N LEU A 54 -1.03 1.78 11.62
CA LEU A 54 -2.17 2.57 12.05
C LEU A 54 -2.62 2.19 13.46
N SER A 55 -3.12 3.19 14.18
CA SER A 55 -3.75 2.94 15.48
C SER A 55 -5.06 2.16 15.32
N PRO A 56 -5.51 1.45 16.36
CA PRO A 56 -6.81 0.79 16.35
C PRO A 56 -7.94 1.77 16.06
N GLY A 57 -8.86 1.38 15.15
CA GLY A 57 -10.03 2.17 14.79
C GLY A 57 -9.89 3.01 13.52
N TYR A 58 -8.73 3.00 12.86
CA TYR A 58 -8.60 3.47 11.49
C TYR A 58 -9.01 2.38 10.49
N LYS A 59 -9.44 2.81 9.30
CA LYS A 59 -9.86 1.97 8.18
C LYS A 59 -9.14 2.42 6.92
N LEU A 60 -9.05 1.49 5.97
CA LEU A 60 -8.41 1.70 4.68
C LEU A 60 -9.46 1.56 3.58
N ASP A 61 -9.43 2.48 2.63
CA ASP A 61 -10.20 2.42 1.39
C ASP A 61 -9.24 2.27 0.22
N PHE A 62 -9.54 1.37 -0.71
CA PHE A 62 -8.70 1.12 -1.88
C PHE A 62 -9.49 1.46 -3.14
N ASN A 63 -9.00 2.44 -3.88
CA ASN A 63 -9.55 2.87 -5.16
C ASN A 63 -8.62 2.41 -6.29
N CYS A 64 -9.16 1.59 -7.20
CA CYS A 64 -8.41 1.08 -8.35
C CYS A 64 -8.48 2.10 -9.50
N LEU A 65 -7.31 2.63 -9.89
CA LEU A 65 -7.11 3.28 -11.16
C LEU A 65 -6.65 2.21 -12.14
N LYS A 66 -7.54 1.87 -13.08
CA LYS A 66 -7.26 0.85 -14.08
C LYS A 66 -6.10 1.26 -14.97
N ALA A 67 -5.34 0.26 -15.40
CA ALA A 67 -4.30 0.41 -16.41
C ALA A 67 -4.78 1.24 -17.62
N THR A 68 -3.93 2.15 -18.06
CA THR A 68 -4.18 3.03 -19.21
C THR A 68 -3.27 2.65 -20.37
N GLU A 69 -3.47 3.24 -21.56
CA GLU A 69 -2.62 2.98 -22.73
C GLU A 69 -1.14 3.32 -22.48
N THR A 70 -0.84 4.19 -21.51
CA THR A 70 0.52 4.61 -21.15
C THR A 70 1.11 3.83 -19.98
N GLU A 71 0.27 3.24 -19.12
CA GLU A 71 0.69 2.54 -17.90
C GLU A 71 -0.01 1.17 -17.84
N PRO A 72 0.68 0.07 -18.21
CA PRO A 72 0.10 -1.27 -18.32
C PRO A 72 -0.14 -1.97 -16.98
N TRP A 73 -0.13 -1.25 -15.87
CA TRP A 73 -0.38 -1.76 -14.52
C TRP A 73 -1.56 -1.03 -13.88
N ASP A 74 -2.29 -1.75 -13.03
CA ASP A 74 -3.30 -1.15 -12.18
C ASP A 74 -2.61 -0.39 -11.04
N GLN A 75 -2.99 0.86 -10.87
CA GLN A 75 -2.52 1.72 -9.79
C GLN A 75 -3.60 1.81 -8.73
N TRP A 76 -3.29 1.43 -7.50
CA TRP A 76 -4.22 1.45 -6.38
C TRP A 76 -3.95 2.64 -5.49
N ALA A 77 -4.95 3.50 -5.31
CA ALA A 77 -4.92 4.59 -4.34
C ALA A 77 -5.52 4.10 -3.01
N MET A 78 -4.72 4.09 -1.95
CA MET A 78 -5.13 3.73 -0.60
C MET A 78 -5.29 4.99 0.25
N ASP A 79 -6.51 5.21 0.71
CA ASP A 79 -6.88 6.31 1.60
C ASP A 79 -7.13 5.79 3.02
N ILE A 80 -6.77 6.60 4.01
CA ILE A 80 -6.94 6.30 5.44
C ILE A 80 -8.09 7.14 5.98
N TYR A 81 -9.07 6.49 6.59
CA TYR A 81 -10.21 7.14 7.25
C TYR A 81 -10.49 6.50 8.62
N LYS A 82 -11.43 7.08 9.37
CA LYS A 82 -11.83 6.62 10.70
C LYS A 82 -13.32 6.28 10.72
#